data_AF-A0A9P3C459-F1
#
_entry.id   AF-A0A9P3C459-F1
#
_cell.length_a   1.000
_cell.length_b   1.000
_cell.length_c   1.000
_cell.angle_alpha   90.00
_cell.angle_beta   90.00
_cell.angle_gamma   90.00
#
_symmetry.space_group_name_H-M   'P 1'
#
loop_
_entity.id
_entity.type
_entity.pdbx_description
1 polymer ?
#
loop_
_entity_poly.entity_id
_entity_poly.type
_entity_poly.pdbx_seq_one_letter_code
_entity_poly.pdbx_strand_id
1 'polypeptide(L)'
;MNDCGGVYINSGILNHAFYQACKMIGGFAWETAGPVWYKALVSSKLSEDATFKEFTDLTIQNAGKYEKEIKEAWSLVGYLFIENGDEL
;
A
#
# COMPACT_ATOMS: atom_id res chain seq x y z
N MET A 1 -15.82 0.76 24.25
CA MET A 1 -16.27 -0.59 23.81
C MET A 1 -17.08 -0.41 22.53
N ASN A 2 -16.40 -0.42 21.38
CA ASN A 2 -16.87 -0.85 20.05
C ASN A 2 -15.95 -0.23 19.00
N ASP A 3 -14.90 -0.96 18.65
CA ASP A 3 -14.35 -1.02 17.31
C ASP A 3 -13.42 -2.23 17.35
N CYS A 4 -13.86 -3.34 16.76
CA CYS A 4 -12.95 -4.43 16.48
C CYS A 4 -11.96 -3.95 15.40
N GLY A 5 -10.98 -3.13 15.78
CA GLY A 5 -9.75 -2.87 15.02
C GLY A 5 -9.88 -2.35 13.58
N GLY A 6 -10.96 -1.64 13.21
CA GLY A 6 -11.05 -0.95 11.91
C GLY A 6 -11.03 -1.85 10.66
N VAL A 7 -11.23 -3.17 10.79
CA VAL A 7 -10.99 -4.15 9.71
C VAL A 7 -11.79 -3.85 8.42
N TYR A 8 -13.01 -3.31 8.55
CA TYR A 8 -13.89 -3.01 7.41
C TYR A 8 -13.61 -1.64 6.75
N ILE A 9 -13.02 -0.69 7.47
CA ILE A 9 -12.57 0.60 6.92
C ILE A 9 -11.21 0.41 6.23
N ASN A 10 -10.35 -0.44 6.81
CA ASN A 10 -9.00 -0.72 6.32
C ASN A 10 -9.02 -1.41 4.94
N SER A 11 -9.92 -2.37 4.69
CA SER A 11 -9.99 -3.05 3.38
C SER A 11 -10.39 -2.13 2.23
N GLY A 12 -11.25 -1.14 2.48
CA GLY A 12 -11.71 -0.21 1.46
C GLY A 12 -10.56 0.65 0.93
N ILE A 13 -9.73 1.16 1.85
CA ILE A 13 -8.58 2.01 1.53
C ILE A 13 -7.51 1.19 0.80
N LEU A 14 -7.20 -0.02 1.28
CA LEU A 14 -6.23 -0.93 0.61
C LEU A 14 -6.66 -1.29 -0.81
N ASN A 15 -7.93 -1.69 -0.99
CA ASN A 15 -8.45 -2.06 -2.30
C ASN A 15 -8.49 -0.86 -3.25
N HIS A 16 -8.82 0.33 -2.74
CA HIS A 16 -8.81 1.54 -3.55
C HIS A 16 -7.38 1.92 -3.97
N ALA A 17 -6.39 1.80 -3.09
CA ALA A 17 -4.99 2.04 -3.44
C ALA A 17 -4.51 1.07 -4.52
N PHE A 18 -4.84 -0.22 -4.38
CA PHE A 18 -4.52 -1.22 -5.40
C PHE A 18 -5.14 -0.88 -6.76
N TYR A 19 -6.42 -0.49 -6.77
CA TYR A 19 -7.11 -0.07 -7.99
C TYR A 19 -6.42 1.13 -8.64
N GLN A 20 -6.04 2.15 -7.87
CA GLN A 20 -5.33 3.32 -8.40
C GLN A 20 -3.96 2.94 -8.96
N ALA A 21 -3.20 2.09 -8.26
CA ALA A 21 -1.91 1.60 -8.74
C ALA A 21 -2.05 0.85 -10.08
N CYS A 22 -3.02 -0.07 -10.19
CA CYS A 22 -3.30 -0.79 -11.44
C CYS A 22 -3.66 0.17 -12.58
N LYS A 23 -4.49 1.17 -12.28
CA LYS A 23 -4.95 2.17 -13.26
C LYS A 23 -3.80 3.06 -13.76
N MET A 24 -2.88 3.44 -12.88
CA MET A 24 -1.74 4.29 -13.24
C MET A 24 -0.64 3.53 -13.99
N ILE A 25 -0.30 2.32 -13.55
CA ILE A 25 0.72 1.51 -14.20
C ILE A 25 0.24 1.02 -15.58
N GLY A 26 -1.05 0.69 -15.69
CA GLY A 26 -1.64 0.12 -16.89
C GLY A 26 -1.18 -1.31 -17.17
N GLY A 27 -1.59 -1.83 -18.33
CA GLY A 27 -1.37 -3.24 -18.68
C GLY A 27 -2.20 -4.20 -17.82
N PHE A 28 -1.76 -5.45 -17.76
CA PHE A 28 -2.43 -6.48 -16.97
C PHE A 28 -2.02 -6.39 -15.49
N ALA A 29 -3.00 -6.20 -14.60
CA ALA A 29 -2.75 -6.03 -13.17
C ALA A 29 -1.95 -7.19 -12.55
N TRP A 30 -2.13 -8.42 -13.03
CA TRP A 30 -1.40 -9.60 -12.55
C TRP A 30 0.06 -9.65 -13.00
N GLU A 31 0.48 -8.83 -13.96
CA GLU A 31 1.88 -8.70 -14.41
C GLU A 31 2.58 -7.49 -13.78
N THR A 32 1.81 -6.52 -13.25
CA THR A 32 2.32 -5.23 -12.80
C THR A 32 2.17 -5.03 -11.28
N ALA A 33 1.05 -4.47 -10.82
CA ALA A 33 0.79 -4.17 -9.41
C ALA A 33 0.52 -5.44 -8.57
N GLY A 34 -0.06 -6.47 -9.18
CA GLY A 34 -0.44 -7.72 -8.53
C GLY A 34 0.73 -8.43 -7.86
N PRO A 35 1.87 -8.65 -8.55
CA PRO A 35 3.07 -9.22 -7.93
C PRO A 35 3.62 -8.39 -6.76
N VAL A 36 3.49 -7.06 -6.81
CA VAL A 36 3.92 -6.18 -5.70
C VAL A 36 3.04 -6.38 -4.47
N TRP A 37 1.72 -6.31 -4.65
CA TRP A 37 0.76 -6.54 -3.57
C TRP A 37 0.89 -7.95 -2.99
N TYR A 38 1.03 -8.95 -3.85
CA TYR A 38 1.21 -10.33 -3.43
C TYR A 38 2.47 -10.50 -2.58
N LYS A 39 3.61 -9.96 -3.02
CA LYS A 39 4.86 -10.01 -2.25
C LYS A 39 4.76 -9.29 -0.90
N ALA A 40 4.03 -8.18 -0.82
CA ALA A 40 3.77 -7.51 0.44
C ALA A 40 2.91 -8.38 1.38
N LEU A 41 1.88 -9.05 0.85
CA LEU A 41 0.99 -9.94 1.61
C LEU A 41 1.68 -11.20 2.13
N VAL A 42 2.55 -11.84 1.32
CA VAL A 42 3.27 -13.06 1.72
C VAL A 42 4.61 -12.78 2.39
N SER A 43 4.93 -11.51 2.64
CA SER A 43 6.17 -11.11 3.29
C SER A 43 6.21 -11.62 4.72
N SER A 44 7.27 -12.33 5.11
CA SER A 44 7.50 -12.73 6.50
C SER A 44 7.75 -11.55 7.45
N LYS A 45 7.87 -10.33 6.91
CA LYS A 45 7.97 -9.09 7.68
C LYS A 45 6.61 -8.50 8.04
N LEU A 46 5.52 -9.04 7.50
CA LEU A 46 4.17 -8.63 7.83
C LEU A 46 3.75 -9.37 9.11
N SER A 47 3.56 -8.63 10.21
CA SER A 47 3.07 -9.17 11.47
C SER A 47 1.62 -9.67 11.36
N GLU A 48 1.20 -10.58 12.24
CA GLU A 48 -0.22 -10.96 12.35
C GLU A 48 -1.11 -9.77 12.75
N ASP A 49 -0.54 -8.82 13.49
CA ASP A 49 -1.14 -7.53 13.85
C ASP A 49 -0.66 -6.38 12.94
N ALA A 50 -0.25 -6.69 11.70
CA ALA A 50 0.37 -5.71 10.82
C ALA A 50 -0.51 -4.47 10.64
N THR A 51 0.15 -3.32 10.79
CA THR A 51 -0.46 -2.02 10.61
C THR A 51 -0.52 -1.65 9.13
N PHE A 52 -1.40 -0.70 8.82
CA PHE A 52 -1.51 -0.12 7.48
C PHE A 52 -0.17 0.43 6.97
N LYS A 53 0.59 1.05 7.85
CA LYS A 53 1.92 1.58 7.57
C LYS A 53 2.90 0.48 7.15
N GLU A 54 2.95 -0.63 7.89
CA GLU A 54 3.84 -1.75 7.55
C GLU A 54 3.51 -2.34 6.18
N PHE A 55 2.22 -2.49 5.87
CA PHE A 55 1.80 -2.97 4.55
C PHE A 55 2.18 -1.99 3.44
N THR A 56 1.90 -0.69 3.60
CA THR A 56 2.28 0.35 2.65
C THR A 56 3.80 0.36 2.42
N ASP A 57 4.60 0.33 3.48
CA ASP A 57 6.06 0.31 3.39
C ASP A 57 6.57 -0.94 2.64
N LEU A 58 5.94 -2.10 2.87
CA LEU A 58 6.26 -3.33 2.15
C LEU A 58 5.88 -3.27 0.67
N THR A 59 4.75 -2.66 0.32
CA THR A 59 4.38 -2.49 -1.10
C THR A 59 5.37 -1.57 -1.82
N ILE A 60 5.84 -0.51 -1.17
CA ILE A 60 6.84 0.41 -1.73
C ILE A 60 8.20 -0.28 -1.86
N GLN A 61 8.63 -1.04 -0.84
CA GLN A 61 9.86 -1.83 -0.90
C GLN A 61 9.85 -2.85 -2.05
N ASN A 62 8.68 -3.39 -2.41
CA ASN A 62 8.54 -4.37 -3.49
C ASN A 62 8.15 -3.74 -4.84
N ALA A 63 7.96 -2.43 -4.91
CA ALA A 63 7.43 -1.73 -6.09
C ALA A 63 8.38 -1.75 -7.29
N GLY A 64 9.69 -1.79 -7.04
CA GLY A 64 10.71 -1.77 -8.08
C GLY A 64 10.54 -0.54 -8.99
N LYS A 65 10.40 -0.76 -10.31
CA LYS A 65 10.22 0.33 -11.28
C LYS A 65 8.88 1.07 -11.17
N TYR A 66 7.91 0.55 -10.42
CA TYR A 66 6.58 1.13 -10.24
C TYR A 66 6.44 1.91 -8.93
N GLU A 67 7.56 2.23 -8.27
CA GLU A 67 7.59 2.91 -6.98
C GLU A 67 6.83 4.23 -6.99
N LYS A 68 6.96 5.00 -8.08
CA LYS A 68 6.30 6.29 -8.21
C LYS A 68 4.78 6.15 -8.23
N GLU A 69 4.26 5.28 -9.08
CA GLU A 69 2.83 5.03 -9.26
C GLU A 69 2.22 4.43 -7.98
N ILE A 70 2.96 3.58 -7.28
CA ILE A 70 2.51 2.97 -6.02
C ILE A 70 2.46 4.00 -4.90
N LYS A 71 3.47 4.86 -4.76
CA LYS A 71 3.44 5.98 -3.81
C LYS A 71 2.27 6.92 -4.12
N GLU A 72 2.07 7.28 -5.39
CA GLU A 72 0.96 8.14 -5.79
C GLU A 72 -0.40 7.49 -5.47
N ALA A 73 -0.52 6.17 -5.65
CA ALA A 73 -1.75 5.42 -5.33
C ALA A 73 -2.09 5.48 -3.84
N TRP A 74 -1.09 5.38 -2.97
CA TRP A 74 -1.24 5.53 -1.53
C TRP A 74 -1.60 6.97 -1.13
N SER A 75 -0.98 7.97 -1.76
CA SER A 75 -1.31 9.39 -1.53
C SER A 75 -2.78 9.69 -1.88
N LEU A 76 -3.29 9.11 -2.98
CA LEU A 76 -4.68 9.32 -3.42
C LEU A 76 -5.73 8.77 -2.44
N VAL A 77 -5.36 7.79 -1.61
CA VAL A 77 -6.24 7.25 -0.56
C VAL A 77 -6.01 7.89 0.81
N GLY A 78 -5.24 8.97 0.86
CA GLY A 78 -4.99 9.76 2.07
C GLY A 78 -3.80 9.29 2.91
N TYR A 79 -2.94 8.42 2.39
CA TYR A 79 -1.70 8.06 3.08
C TYR A 79 -0.66 9.17 2.88
N LEU A 80 -0.31 9.86 3.97
CA LEU A 80 0.70 10.91 3.95
C LEU A 80 2.08 10.30 4.18
N PHE A 81 2.94 10.40 3.17
CA PHE A 81 4.36 10.16 3.35
C PHE A 81 4.94 11.38 4.06
N ILE A 82 5.25 11.24 5.35
CA ILE A 82 6.08 12.23 6.04
C ILE A 82 7.49 12.05 5.47
N GLU A 83 7.87 12.93 4.55
CA GLU A 83 9.28 13.09 4.22
C GLU A 83 9.93 13.68 5.48
N ASN A 84 10.87 12.94 6.09
CA ASN A 84 11.71 13.50 7.13
C ASN A 84 12.59 14.59 6.48
N GLY A 85 12.06 15.81 6.47
CA GLY A 85 12.65 16.98 5.83
C GLY A 85 12.31 18.31 6.49
N ASP A 86 11.66 18.31 7.66
CA ASP A 86 11.45 19.52 8.47
C ASP A 86 11.74 19.19 9.96
N GLU A 87 13.01 18.96 10.28
CA GLU A 87 13.53 19.37 11.59
C GLU A 87 13.96 20.84 11.46
N LEU A 88 13.18 21.74 12.06
CA LEU A 88 13.64 23.09 12.44
C LEU A 88 14.47 23.00 13.72
#